data_AF-A0A5S3QLT9-F1
#
_entry.id   AF-A0A5S3QLT9-F1
#
_cell.length_a   1.000
_cell.length_b   1.000
_cell.length_c   1.000
_cell.angle_alpha   90.00
_cell.angle_beta   90.00
_cell.angle_gamma   90.00
#
_symmetry.space_group_name_H-M   'P 1'
#
loop_
_entity.id
_entity.type
_entity.pdbx_description
1 polymer ?
#
loop_
_entity_poly.entity_id
_entity_poly.type
_entity_poly.pdbx_seq_one_letter_code
_entity_poly.pdbx_strand_id
1 'polypeptide(L)'
;MSHLTTDLLEALAQKQDIEEVFRRHLETAINQLLKHELTAFLDYEPYEQAGVNSGNSRNGFYGRTFKTEYGSLELHIPRDRNGAFQQQTLAPYKRSNDTLEQFIIHLYEKGITTDEIADLIEKMYGQHYSKQTVSNLTKLVSEDVQAFHERQLEKHYVCIYLDATQIPIRRQSVEKESVYIAIGIAEDGGKEVLDFTIAPTESAEVWEELIQRLSERGVEHVLLFISDGLNGMTDALHRVYPKAKHQVCCVHVSRNIANKVRVKDRAAILDDFKAVYEAESRQEALNALDQFQTKWHKTYPRAVDAVMKQDRLLTFYDFPASIRPSIYTTNLIEGFNKEIKRYVKRKEQFPNEDALERFLVTQFLDYNHKFGMRCHKGFGKAKPELLQMFESLEEQV
;
A
#
# COMPACT_ATOMS: atom_id res chain seq x y z
N MET A 1 1.37 16.94 36.41
CA MET A 1 2.04 17.76 35.37
C MET A 1 3.43 17.17 35.17
N SER A 2 3.89 16.98 33.93
CA SER A 2 5.24 16.46 33.71
C SER A 2 6.29 17.48 34.20
N HIS A 3 7.47 17.03 34.61
CA HIS A 3 8.57 17.94 35.00
C HIS A 3 8.85 19.00 33.91
N LEU A 4 8.77 18.59 32.63
CA LEU A 4 8.89 19.48 31.48
C LEU A 4 7.85 20.62 31.49
N THR A 5 6.57 20.31 31.74
CA THR A 5 5.52 21.36 31.78
C THR A 5 5.70 22.36 32.92
N THR A 6 6.31 21.95 34.03
CA THR A 6 6.55 22.84 35.17
C THR A 6 7.76 23.74 34.90
N ASP A 7 8.86 23.17 34.41
CA ASP A 7 10.07 23.89 34.03
C ASP A 7 9.83 24.88 32.88
N LEU A 8 8.98 24.52 31.91
CA LEU A 8 8.60 25.43 30.81
C LEU A 8 7.77 26.62 31.30
N LEU A 9 6.85 26.40 32.24
CA LEU A 9 6.04 27.47 32.83
C LEU A 9 6.91 28.41 33.68
N GLU A 10 7.87 27.88 34.43
CA GLU A 10 8.85 28.69 35.17
C GLU A 10 9.78 29.47 34.25
N ALA A 11 10.29 28.85 33.18
CA ALA A 11 11.14 29.50 32.19
C ALA A 11 10.39 30.63 31.45
N LEU A 12 9.12 30.41 31.10
CA LEU A 12 8.24 31.43 30.52
C LEU A 12 7.98 32.58 31.50
N ALA A 13 7.75 32.27 32.77
CA ALA A 13 7.55 33.28 33.82
C ALA A 13 8.82 34.11 34.09
N GLN A 14 10.01 33.50 33.96
CA GLN A 14 11.30 34.13 34.20
C GLN A 14 11.99 34.69 32.94
N LYS A 15 11.34 34.61 31.77
CA LYS A 15 11.90 34.99 30.45
C LYS A 15 13.24 34.32 30.14
N GLN A 16 13.41 33.07 30.58
CA GLN A 16 14.59 32.27 30.25
C GLN A 16 14.47 31.68 28.83
N ASP A 17 15.60 31.26 28.28
CA ASP A 17 15.66 30.62 26.97
C ASP A 17 14.96 29.26 27.00
N ILE A 18 13.87 29.15 26.25
CA ILE A 18 13.03 27.96 26.17
C ILE A 18 13.78 26.83 25.44
N GLU A 19 14.63 27.18 24.47
CA GLU A 19 15.39 26.21 23.69
C GLU A 19 16.38 25.44 24.57
N GLU A 20 17.03 26.13 25.52
CA GLU A 20 17.94 25.50 26.49
C GLU A 20 17.21 24.55 27.46
N VAL A 21 15.99 24.90 27.86
CA VAL A 21 15.15 24.01 28.69
C VAL A 21 14.82 22.73 27.92
N PHE A 22 14.42 22.84 26.65
CA PHE A 22 14.18 21.69 25.79
C PHE A 22 15.44 20.85 25.56
N ARG A 23 16.58 21.49 25.26
CA ARG A 23 17.88 20.82 25.09
C ARG A 23 18.22 19.94 26.29
N ARG A 24 18.10 20.47 27.51
CA ARG A 24 18.42 19.76 28.77
C ARG A 24 17.50 18.56 29.02
N HIS A 25 16.20 18.73 28.76
CA HIS A 25 15.22 17.65 28.91
C HIS A 25 15.43 16.55 27.86
N LEU A 26 15.73 16.92 26.62
CA LEU A 26 16.04 16.00 25.54
C LEU A 26 17.32 15.19 25.84
N GLU A 27 18.39 15.85 26.30
CA GLU A 27 19.63 15.20 26.75
C GLU A 27 19.36 14.18 27.87
N THR A 28 18.54 14.55 28.84
CA THR A 28 18.18 13.67 29.96
C THR A 28 17.38 12.46 29.50
N ALA A 29 16.37 12.67 28.65
CA ALA A 29 15.52 11.61 28.14
C ALA A 29 16.30 10.59 27.29
N ILE A 30 17.16 11.05 26.38
CA ILE A 30 17.97 10.17 25.53
C ILE A 30 18.97 9.38 26.39
N ASN A 31 19.64 10.03 27.34
CA ASN A 31 20.55 9.34 28.26
C ASN A 31 19.85 8.30 29.14
N GLN A 32 18.59 8.53 29.52
CA GLN A 32 17.78 7.53 30.21
C GLN A 32 17.40 6.38 29.29
N LEU A 33 16.93 6.66 28.07
CA LEU A 33 16.52 5.64 27.12
C LEU A 33 17.68 4.70 26.76
N LEU A 34 18.88 5.25 26.52
CA LEU A 34 20.09 4.46 26.29
C LEU A 34 20.43 3.51 27.45
N LYS A 35 20.21 3.94 28.71
CA LYS A 35 20.41 3.07 29.88
C LYS A 35 19.40 1.92 29.90
N HIS A 36 18.15 2.19 29.54
CA HIS A 36 17.09 1.17 29.47
C HIS A 36 17.33 0.19 28.31
N GLU A 37 17.87 0.63 27.18
CA GLU A 37 18.27 -0.27 26.10
C GLU A 37 19.35 -1.26 26.56
N LEU A 38 20.34 -0.78 27.32
CA LEU A 38 21.35 -1.69 27.89
C LEU A 38 20.72 -2.64 28.92
N THR A 39 19.78 -2.16 29.74
CA THR A 39 19.02 -3.03 30.65
C THR A 39 18.27 -4.11 29.88
N ALA A 40 17.53 -3.75 28.83
CA ALA A 40 16.77 -4.70 28.02
C ALA A 40 17.67 -5.70 27.28
N PHE A 41 18.85 -5.27 26.83
CA PHE A 41 19.83 -6.14 26.18
C PHE A 41 20.46 -7.15 27.15
N LEU A 42 20.74 -6.74 28.38
CA LEU A 42 21.36 -7.59 29.40
C LEU A 42 20.34 -8.41 30.21
N ASP A 43 19.07 -8.02 30.17
CA ASP A 43 17.94 -8.62 30.91
C ASP A 43 18.08 -8.54 32.45
N TYR A 44 18.76 -7.50 32.96
CA TYR A 44 18.86 -7.19 34.39
C TYR A 44 19.21 -5.72 34.66
N GLU A 45 18.79 -5.18 35.81
CA GLU A 45 19.04 -3.78 36.21
C GLU A 45 20.44 -3.58 36.82
N PRO A 46 20.95 -2.33 36.88
CA PRO A 46 22.23 -2.04 37.55
C PRO A 46 22.26 -2.58 38.98
N TYR A 47 23.34 -3.31 39.30
CA TYR A 47 23.61 -3.89 40.62
C TYR A 47 22.69 -5.05 41.05
N GLU A 48 21.90 -5.62 40.14
CA GLU A 48 21.12 -6.82 40.44
C GLU A 48 21.97 -8.09 40.50
N GLN A 49 21.59 -9.00 41.40
CA GLN A 49 22.25 -10.30 41.57
C GLN A 49 22.20 -11.17 40.31
N ALA A 50 21.18 -10.98 39.47
CA ALA A 50 21.04 -11.67 38.18
C ALA A 50 22.21 -11.39 37.22
N GLY A 51 22.91 -10.25 37.38
CA GLY A 51 24.08 -9.90 36.59
C GLY A 51 25.39 -10.55 37.05
N VAL A 52 25.42 -11.25 38.18
CA VAL A 52 26.62 -11.93 38.70
C VAL A 52 26.79 -13.27 37.99
N ASN A 53 27.94 -13.49 37.35
CA ASN A 53 28.24 -14.69 36.54
C ASN A 53 27.31 -14.92 35.32
N SER A 54 26.61 -13.90 34.83
CA SER A 54 25.73 -13.99 33.64
C SER A 54 26.48 -14.07 32.30
N GLY A 55 27.81 -14.03 32.30
CA GLY A 55 28.65 -14.08 31.10
C GLY A 55 28.87 -12.72 30.40
N ASN A 56 28.04 -11.71 30.67
CA ASN A 56 28.24 -10.33 30.20
C ASN A 56 27.82 -9.31 31.26
N SER A 57 28.65 -8.27 31.46
CA SER A 57 28.45 -7.27 32.52
C SER A 57 28.45 -5.85 31.96
N ARG A 58 27.77 -4.93 32.64
CA ARG A 58 27.88 -3.49 32.36
C ARG A 58 29.34 -3.03 32.56
N ASN A 59 29.85 -2.16 31.69
CA ASN A 59 31.25 -1.72 31.66
C ASN A 59 31.37 -0.20 31.43
N GLY A 60 30.61 0.57 32.22
CA GLY A 60 30.64 2.03 32.18
C GLY A 60 30.02 2.64 30.92
N PHE A 61 30.47 3.85 30.59
CA PHE A 61 29.93 4.68 29.51
C PHE A 61 31.06 5.35 28.74
N TYR A 62 30.77 5.83 27.54
CA TYR A 62 31.61 6.81 26.84
C TYR A 62 30.81 8.05 26.45
N GLY A 63 31.48 9.20 26.46
CA GLY A 63 30.90 10.46 26.03
C GLY A 63 30.79 10.54 24.51
N ARG A 64 29.67 11.04 24.03
CA ARG A 64 29.45 11.40 22.62
C ARG A 64 28.64 12.69 22.57
N THR A 65 29.24 13.74 22.03
CA THR A 65 28.52 14.95 21.67
C THR A 65 27.66 14.69 20.43
N PHE A 66 26.38 15.03 20.52
CA PHE A 66 25.39 14.86 19.45
C PHE A 66 24.73 16.19 19.13
N LYS A 67 24.77 16.61 17.86
CA LYS A 67 24.24 17.92 17.47
C LYS A 67 22.74 17.84 17.21
N THR A 68 21.98 18.73 17.83
CA THR A 68 20.55 18.94 17.60
C THR A 68 20.25 20.40 17.30
N GLU A 69 19.02 20.69 16.89
CA GLU A 69 18.53 22.06 16.66
C GLU A 69 18.55 22.92 17.93
N TYR A 70 18.33 22.31 19.11
CA TYR A 70 18.38 22.99 20.42
C TYR A 70 19.82 23.12 20.97
N GLY A 71 20.84 22.80 20.17
CA GLY A 71 22.24 22.80 20.57
C GLY A 71 22.87 21.41 20.65
N SER A 72 24.10 21.36 21.20
CA SER A 72 24.82 20.09 21.37
C SER A 72 24.36 19.38 22.64
N LEU A 73 24.06 18.09 22.52
CA LEU A 73 23.74 17.20 23.63
C LEU A 73 24.97 16.40 24.03
N GLU A 74 25.23 16.30 25.32
CA GLU A 74 26.27 15.44 25.88
C GLU A 74 25.68 14.08 26.26
N LEU A 75 25.91 13.08 25.39
CA LEU A 75 25.35 11.74 25.55
C LEU A 75 26.35 10.78 26.20
N HIS A 76 25.85 9.97 27.12
CA HIS A 76 26.58 8.95 27.85
C HIS A 76 26.16 7.58 27.35
N ILE A 77 26.88 7.05 26.36
CA ILE A 77 26.50 5.79 25.72
C ILE A 77 26.97 4.61 26.58
N PRO A 78 26.06 3.73 27.03
CA PRO A 78 26.39 2.58 27.85
C PRO A 78 27.23 1.55 27.10
N ARG A 79 28.08 0.83 27.83
CA ARG A 79 28.87 -0.28 27.30
C ARG A 79 28.65 -1.55 28.10
N ASP A 80 28.72 -2.69 27.41
CA ASP A 80 28.88 -4.00 28.01
C ASP A 80 30.36 -4.43 27.98
N ARG A 81 30.71 -5.46 28.73
CA ARG A 81 32.09 -5.95 28.88
C ARG A 81 32.57 -6.72 27.65
N ASN A 82 31.65 -7.38 26.95
CA ASN A 82 31.96 -8.17 25.76
C ASN A 82 31.93 -7.32 24.48
N GLY A 83 31.47 -6.07 24.54
CA GLY A 83 31.34 -5.18 23.38
C GLY A 83 30.26 -5.62 22.38
N ALA A 84 29.30 -6.43 22.82
CA ALA A 84 28.22 -6.96 22.00
C ALA A 84 27.00 -6.03 21.93
N PHE A 85 26.90 -5.06 22.83
CA PHE A 85 25.79 -4.11 22.85
C PHE A 85 25.92 -3.08 21.72
N GLN A 86 24.87 -2.96 20.90
CA GLN A 86 24.72 -1.90 19.91
C GLN A 86 23.43 -1.14 20.20
N GLN A 87 23.55 0.14 20.57
CA GLN A 87 22.39 0.98 20.84
C GLN A 87 21.52 1.16 19.58
N GLN A 88 20.20 1.06 19.74
CA GLN A 88 19.22 1.18 18.67
C GLN A 88 18.69 2.61 18.56
N THR A 89 18.67 3.36 19.69
CA THR A 89 18.23 4.76 19.70
C THR A 89 19.03 5.64 18.74
N LEU A 90 20.34 5.35 18.59
CA LEU A 90 21.28 6.17 17.84
C LEU A 90 22.24 5.28 17.05
N ALA A 91 22.16 5.33 15.72
CA ALA A 91 23.07 4.60 14.86
C ALA A 91 24.56 4.82 15.25
N PRO A 92 25.39 3.76 15.23
CA PRO A 92 26.83 3.87 15.52
C PRO A 92 27.49 4.94 14.66
N TYR A 93 28.40 5.74 15.25
CA TYR A 93 29.22 6.76 14.55
C TYR A 93 28.48 7.97 13.92
N LYS A 94 27.15 8.00 13.91
CA LYS A 94 26.31 9.09 13.38
C LYS A 94 26.28 10.35 14.26
N ARG A 95 26.83 11.49 13.83
CA ARG A 95 26.94 12.70 14.67
C ARG A 95 25.71 13.64 14.62
N SER A 96 24.69 13.25 13.86
CA SER A 96 23.43 13.98 13.67
C SER A 96 22.26 13.00 13.58
N ASN A 97 21.05 13.49 13.79
CA ASN A 97 19.83 12.70 13.56
C ASN A 97 19.72 12.38 12.06
N ASP A 98 18.94 11.34 11.71
CA ASP A 98 18.49 11.13 10.33
C ASP A 98 18.09 12.48 9.72
N THR A 99 18.61 12.75 8.52
CA THR A 99 18.53 14.09 7.92
C THR A 99 17.09 14.55 7.94
N LEU A 100 16.83 15.79 8.35
CA LEU A 100 15.52 16.43 8.27
C LEU A 100 14.83 16.16 6.91
N GLU A 101 15.63 15.95 5.87
CA GLU A 101 15.27 15.47 4.54
C GLU A 101 14.52 14.14 4.54
N GLN A 102 14.99 13.10 5.23
CA GLN A 102 14.29 11.81 5.38
C GLN A 102 12.94 11.99 6.08
N PHE A 103 12.89 12.85 7.10
CA PHE A 103 11.64 13.17 7.78
C PHE A 103 10.66 13.92 6.86
N ILE A 104 11.16 14.90 6.09
CA ILE A 104 10.40 15.63 5.07
C ILE A 104 9.85 14.67 4.00
N ILE A 105 10.67 13.74 3.53
CA ILE A 105 10.25 12.68 2.61
C ILE A 105 9.13 11.89 3.26
N HIS A 106 9.32 11.36 4.47
CA HIS A 106 8.30 10.58 5.17
C HIS A 106 6.96 11.31 5.37
N LEU A 107 6.99 12.60 5.70
CA LEU A 107 5.77 13.41 5.81
C LEU A 107 5.05 13.52 4.45
N TYR A 108 5.81 13.72 3.37
CA TYR A 108 5.28 13.72 2.01
C TYR A 108 4.68 12.35 1.65
N GLU A 109 5.33 11.26 2.04
CA GLU A 109 4.83 9.89 1.82
C GLU A 109 3.51 9.62 2.54
N LYS A 110 3.30 10.20 3.73
CA LYS A 110 2.02 10.14 4.46
C LYS A 110 0.94 11.08 3.91
N GLY A 111 1.23 11.68 2.76
CA GLY A 111 0.30 12.50 1.99
C GLY A 111 0.14 13.92 2.52
N ILE A 112 1.01 14.36 3.42
CA ILE A 112 1.06 15.75 3.89
C ILE A 112 1.49 16.62 2.70
N THR A 113 0.85 17.78 2.51
CA THR A 113 1.16 18.69 1.41
C THR A 113 2.51 19.35 1.62
N THR A 114 3.16 19.79 0.55
CA THR A 114 4.44 20.50 0.67
C THR A 114 4.32 21.81 1.45
N ASP A 115 3.15 22.44 1.41
CA ASP A 115 2.82 23.63 2.22
C ASP A 115 2.68 23.27 3.69
N GLU A 116 1.91 22.23 4.04
CA GLU A 116 1.81 21.75 5.42
C GLU A 116 3.16 21.27 5.98
N ILE A 117 4.00 20.65 5.15
CA ILE A 117 5.37 20.26 5.55
C ILE A 117 6.20 21.52 5.78
N ALA A 118 6.18 22.48 4.86
CA ALA A 118 6.92 23.73 5.03
C ALA A 118 6.48 24.48 6.29
N ASP A 119 5.17 24.60 6.53
CA ASP A 119 4.60 25.22 7.74
C ASP A 119 4.97 24.44 9.02
N LEU A 120 4.95 23.10 8.96
CA LEU A 120 5.32 22.25 10.09
C LEU A 120 6.81 22.39 10.40
N ILE A 121 7.65 22.35 9.38
CA ILE A 121 9.09 22.52 9.53
C ILE A 121 9.41 23.95 10.00
N GLU A 122 8.72 24.97 9.50
CA GLU A 122 8.89 26.35 9.98
C GLU A 122 8.52 26.50 11.46
N LYS A 123 7.43 25.87 11.90
CA LYS A 123 7.00 25.90 13.31
C LYS A 123 7.91 25.09 14.23
N MET A 124 8.51 24.01 13.74
CA MET A 124 9.36 23.13 14.53
C MET A 124 10.83 23.58 14.55
N TYR A 125 11.35 24.04 13.40
CA TYR A 125 12.78 24.25 13.13
C TYR A 125 13.12 25.69 12.65
N GLY A 126 12.14 26.59 12.46
CA GLY A 126 12.36 27.96 11.96
C GLY A 126 12.50 28.10 10.44
N GLN A 127 12.95 29.27 9.95
CA GLN A 127 12.96 29.71 8.54
C GLN A 127 14.01 29.03 7.63
N HIS A 128 14.19 27.71 7.73
CA HIS A 128 15.24 27.01 6.97
C HIS A 128 14.76 26.36 5.66
N TYR A 129 13.46 26.10 5.47
CA TYR A 129 12.96 25.35 4.32
C TYR A 129 11.77 26.03 3.64
N SER A 130 12.00 26.53 2.43
CA SER A 130 10.93 26.99 1.55
C SER A 130 10.15 25.80 0.97
N LYS A 131 8.91 26.02 0.53
CA LYS A 131 8.14 25.07 -0.29
C LYS A 131 8.97 24.49 -1.45
N GLN A 132 9.80 25.33 -2.08
CA GLN A 132 10.65 24.92 -3.18
C GLN A 132 11.74 23.93 -2.74
N THR A 133 12.32 24.13 -1.55
CA THR A 133 13.31 23.23 -0.96
C THR A 133 12.71 21.87 -0.66
N VAL A 134 11.52 21.83 -0.04
CA VAL A 134 10.76 20.59 0.20
C VAL A 134 10.43 19.88 -1.13
N SER A 135 10.00 20.63 -2.14
CA SER A 135 9.72 20.07 -3.47
C SER A 135 10.95 19.53 -4.18
N ASN A 136 12.14 20.06 -3.90
CA ASN A 136 13.39 19.55 -4.48
C ASN A 136 13.85 18.27 -3.77
N LEU A 137 13.68 18.19 -2.44
CA LEU A 137 13.98 16.97 -1.68
C LEU A 137 13.09 15.80 -2.11
N THR A 138 11.81 16.06 -2.41
CA THR A 138 10.89 15.03 -2.94
C THR A 138 11.18 14.62 -4.40
N LYS A 139 12.13 15.26 -5.09
CA LYS A 139 12.61 14.75 -6.39
C LYS A 139 13.55 13.56 -6.24
N LEU A 140 14.12 13.33 -5.06
CA LEU A 140 14.88 12.10 -4.81
C LEU A 140 14.00 10.84 -4.96
N VAL A 141 12.69 10.98 -4.69
CA VAL A 141 11.67 9.94 -4.93
C VAL A 141 11.45 9.67 -6.43
N SER A 142 11.93 10.51 -7.34
CA SER A 142 11.82 10.25 -8.79
C SER A 142 12.62 9.03 -9.23
N GLU A 143 13.76 8.76 -8.59
CA GLU A 143 14.53 7.54 -8.86
C GLU A 143 13.72 6.28 -8.49
N ASP A 144 12.90 6.37 -7.44
CA ASP A 144 12.01 5.28 -7.02
C ASP A 144 10.90 5.00 -8.06
N VAL A 145 10.42 6.02 -8.80
CA VAL A 145 9.40 5.84 -9.85
C VAL A 145 9.96 5.02 -11.00
N GLN A 146 11.13 5.40 -11.50
CA GLN A 146 11.77 4.65 -12.58
C GLN A 146 12.12 3.23 -12.11
N ALA A 147 12.71 3.08 -10.92
CA ALA A 147 13.00 1.77 -10.34
C ALA A 147 11.74 0.91 -10.17
N PHE A 148 10.59 1.51 -9.84
CA PHE A 148 9.32 0.80 -9.73
C PHE A 148 8.85 0.21 -11.07
N HIS A 149 8.99 0.95 -12.18
CA HIS A 149 8.64 0.48 -13.52
C HIS A 149 9.67 -0.50 -14.10
N GLU A 150 10.94 -0.41 -13.71
CA GLU A 150 12.02 -1.27 -14.23
C GLU A 150 12.24 -2.55 -13.41
N ARG A 151 11.72 -2.65 -12.17
CA ARG A 151 11.98 -3.82 -11.32
C ARG A 151 11.48 -5.11 -12.00
N GLN A 152 12.24 -6.19 -11.83
CA GLN A 152 11.82 -7.52 -12.24
C GLN A 152 10.66 -7.99 -11.37
N LEU A 153 9.72 -8.71 -11.97
CA LEU A 153 8.56 -9.28 -11.30
C LEU A 153 8.71 -10.80 -11.18
N GLU A 154 7.98 -11.40 -10.25
CA GLU A 154 7.89 -12.86 -10.15
C GLU A 154 7.31 -13.47 -11.43
N LYS A 155 7.70 -14.72 -11.72
CA LYS A 155 7.27 -15.40 -12.95
C LYS A 155 5.78 -15.73 -12.96
N HIS A 156 5.25 -16.12 -11.80
CA HIS A 156 3.93 -16.73 -11.67
C HIS A 156 2.98 -15.92 -10.79
N TYR A 157 1.84 -15.53 -11.36
CA TYR A 157 0.76 -14.87 -10.62
C TYR A 157 -0.54 -15.65 -10.71
N VAL A 158 -1.13 -15.93 -9.55
CA VAL A 158 -2.41 -16.64 -9.45
C VAL A 158 -3.53 -15.75 -9.97
N CYS A 159 -3.55 -14.48 -9.54
CA CYS A 159 -4.50 -13.53 -10.10
C CYS A 159 -3.94 -12.11 -10.15
N ILE A 160 -4.34 -11.36 -11.17
CA ILE A 160 -4.06 -9.95 -11.33
C ILE A 160 -5.37 -9.17 -11.38
N TYR A 161 -5.54 -8.25 -10.44
CA TYR A 161 -6.65 -7.32 -10.37
C TYR A 161 -6.32 -6.07 -11.17
N LEU A 162 -7.25 -5.67 -12.05
CA LEU A 162 -7.15 -4.48 -12.88
C LEU A 162 -8.30 -3.55 -12.52
N ASP A 163 -7.99 -2.30 -12.16
CA ASP A 163 -8.98 -1.27 -11.89
C ASP A 163 -8.41 0.11 -12.25
N ALA A 164 -9.28 0.99 -12.73
CA ALA A 164 -8.93 2.35 -13.09
C ALA A 164 -9.58 3.34 -12.11
N THR A 165 -8.84 4.37 -11.72
CA THR A 165 -9.31 5.36 -10.74
C THR A 165 -9.09 6.78 -11.22
N GLN A 166 -10.16 7.57 -11.22
CA GLN A 166 -10.13 8.96 -11.68
C GLN A 166 -9.52 9.88 -10.62
N ILE A 167 -8.44 10.58 -10.97
CA ILE A 167 -7.70 11.51 -10.11
C ILE A 167 -7.60 12.89 -10.79
N PRO A 168 -7.83 14.01 -10.07
CA PRO A 168 -7.66 15.35 -10.64
C PRO A 168 -6.17 15.69 -10.79
N ILE A 169 -5.75 16.00 -12.02
CA ILE A 169 -4.38 16.38 -12.38
C ILE A 169 -4.42 17.71 -13.12
N ARG A 170 -3.46 18.58 -12.83
CA ARG A 170 -3.24 19.81 -13.59
C ARG A 170 -2.20 19.56 -14.68
N ARG A 171 -2.59 19.77 -15.93
CA ARG A 171 -1.67 20.00 -17.06
C ARG A 171 -1.78 21.47 -17.47
N GLN A 172 -2.52 21.77 -18.55
CA GLN A 172 -2.91 23.14 -18.90
C GLN A 172 -4.17 23.56 -18.12
N SER A 173 -5.17 22.69 -18.11
CA SER A 173 -6.38 22.71 -17.29
C SER A 173 -6.28 21.67 -16.17
N VAL A 174 -7.20 21.73 -15.21
CA VAL A 174 -7.38 20.68 -14.20
C VAL A 174 -8.47 19.74 -14.71
N GLU A 175 -8.09 18.52 -15.02
CA GLU A 175 -8.99 17.49 -15.53
C GLU A 175 -8.82 16.21 -14.72
N LYS A 176 -9.85 15.35 -14.75
CA LYS A 176 -9.76 14.03 -14.13
C LYS A 176 -9.19 13.07 -15.16
N GLU A 177 -8.05 12.50 -14.85
CA GLU A 177 -7.41 11.48 -15.67
C GLU A 177 -7.51 10.11 -14.97
N SER A 178 -7.45 9.06 -15.77
CA SER A 178 -7.59 7.68 -15.34
C SER A 178 -6.23 7.14 -14.91
N VAL A 179 -6.14 6.70 -13.66
CA VAL A 179 -4.98 5.96 -13.15
C VAL A 179 -5.30 4.47 -13.14
N TYR A 180 -4.66 3.75 -14.04
CA TYR A 180 -4.75 2.31 -14.24
C TYR A 180 -3.82 1.63 -13.26
N ILE A 181 -4.31 0.70 -12.45
CA ILE A 181 -3.52 0.04 -11.42
C ILE A 181 -3.69 -1.47 -11.58
N ALA A 182 -2.56 -2.19 -11.58
CA ALA A 182 -2.52 -3.65 -11.56
C ALA A 182 -1.98 -4.16 -10.21
N ILE A 183 -2.74 -5.02 -9.54
CA ILE A 183 -2.33 -5.67 -8.30
C ILE A 183 -2.29 -7.18 -8.50
N GLY A 184 -1.14 -7.79 -8.30
CA GLY A 184 -0.92 -9.23 -8.40
C GLY A 184 -1.02 -9.94 -7.06
N ILE A 185 -1.42 -11.21 -7.10
CA ILE A 185 -1.19 -12.18 -6.03
C ILE A 185 -0.32 -13.30 -6.59
N ALA A 186 0.88 -13.46 -6.04
CA ALA A 186 1.85 -14.46 -6.44
C ALA A 186 1.46 -15.87 -5.94
N GLU A 187 2.20 -16.89 -6.36
CA GLU A 187 1.99 -18.29 -5.99
C GLU A 187 2.09 -18.57 -4.48
N ASP A 188 2.86 -17.78 -3.74
CA ASP A 188 3.00 -17.85 -2.28
C ASP A 188 1.82 -17.16 -1.55
N GLY A 189 0.94 -16.50 -2.30
CA GLY A 189 -0.18 -15.71 -1.82
C GLY A 189 0.21 -14.30 -1.37
N GLY A 190 1.47 -13.89 -1.54
CA GLY A 190 1.91 -12.51 -1.38
C GLY A 190 1.21 -11.61 -2.40
N LYS A 191 0.87 -10.39 -1.99
CA LYS A 191 0.18 -9.44 -2.86
C LYS A 191 0.97 -8.15 -3.00
N GLU A 192 1.02 -7.63 -4.21
CA GLU A 192 1.78 -6.42 -4.54
C GLU A 192 1.15 -5.67 -5.71
N VAL A 193 1.35 -4.36 -5.76
CA VAL A 193 1.07 -3.53 -6.93
C VAL A 193 2.18 -3.76 -7.94
N LEU A 194 1.83 -4.26 -9.12
CA LEU A 194 2.78 -4.65 -10.17
C LEU A 194 3.21 -3.45 -11.02
N ASP A 195 2.23 -2.72 -11.52
CA ASP A 195 2.44 -1.57 -12.38
C ASP A 195 1.24 -0.62 -12.37
N PHE A 196 1.43 0.58 -12.91
CA PHE A 196 0.38 1.56 -13.11
C PHE A 196 0.62 2.40 -14.36
N THR A 197 -0.41 3.09 -14.83
CA THR A 197 -0.30 4.08 -15.92
C THR A 197 -1.32 5.18 -15.73
N ILE A 198 -0.98 6.38 -16.14
CA ILE A 198 -1.90 7.52 -16.18
C ILE A 198 -2.26 7.74 -17.66
N ALA A 199 -3.55 7.79 -17.95
CA ALA A 199 -4.02 8.21 -19.27
C ALA A 199 -5.29 9.07 -19.17
N PRO A 200 -5.53 10.01 -20.10
CA PRO A 200 -6.68 10.90 -20.05
C PRO A 200 -8.02 10.17 -20.05
N THR A 201 -8.14 9.08 -20.82
CA THR A 201 -9.37 8.31 -20.97
C THR A 201 -9.13 6.83 -20.76
N GLU A 202 -10.17 6.12 -20.33
CA GLU A 202 -10.14 4.67 -20.19
C GLU A 202 -10.19 3.97 -21.57
N SER A 203 -9.20 3.14 -21.90
CA SER A 203 -9.15 2.38 -23.16
C SER A 203 -8.56 0.98 -22.96
N ALA A 204 -8.98 0.04 -23.82
CA ALA A 204 -8.42 -1.31 -23.83
C ALA A 204 -6.96 -1.34 -24.31
N GLU A 205 -6.54 -0.37 -25.12
CA GLU A 205 -5.16 -0.24 -25.62
C GLU A 205 -4.19 0.08 -24.47
N VAL A 206 -4.56 0.98 -23.55
CA VAL A 206 -3.73 1.30 -22.38
C VAL A 206 -3.58 0.09 -21.46
N TRP A 207 -4.63 -0.73 -21.32
CA TRP A 207 -4.52 -1.99 -20.59
C TRP A 207 -3.57 -2.97 -21.28
N GLU A 208 -3.68 -3.14 -22.60
CA GLU A 208 -2.78 -4.00 -23.38
C GLU A 208 -1.31 -3.60 -23.20
N GLU A 209 -1.00 -2.31 -23.29
CA GLU A 209 0.35 -1.78 -23.05
C GLU A 209 0.83 -2.06 -21.62
N LEU A 210 -0.01 -1.87 -20.61
CA LEU A 210 0.33 -2.16 -19.22
C LEU A 210 0.64 -3.66 -19.04
N ILE A 211 -0.21 -4.53 -19.58
CA ILE A 211 -0.07 -5.99 -19.47
C ILE A 211 1.18 -6.47 -20.23
N GLN A 212 1.48 -5.87 -21.39
CA GLN A 212 2.69 -6.13 -22.16
C GLN A 212 3.95 -5.79 -21.34
N ARG A 213 3.97 -4.65 -20.65
CA ARG A 213 5.08 -4.31 -19.75
C ARG A 213 5.24 -5.29 -18.59
N LEU A 214 4.15 -5.87 -18.07
CA LEU A 214 4.27 -6.94 -17.07
C LEU A 214 5.02 -8.16 -17.64
N SER A 215 4.70 -8.56 -18.87
CA SER A 215 5.37 -9.68 -19.55
C SER A 215 6.86 -9.39 -19.78
N GLU A 216 7.19 -8.19 -20.26
CA GLU A 216 8.57 -7.75 -20.50
C GLU A 216 9.44 -7.72 -19.23
N ARG A 217 8.78 -7.59 -18.06
CA ARG A 217 9.42 -7.56 -16.73
C ARG A 217 9.54 -8.93 -16.06
N GLY A 218 9.23 -10.01 -16.78
CA GLY A 218 9.46 -11.39 -16.34
C GLY A 218 8.21 -12.16 -15.91
N VAL A 219 7.00 -11.59 -16.05
CA VAL A 219 5.76 -12.34 -15.79
C VAL A 219 5.51 -13.32 -16.93
N GLU A 220 5.64 -14.61 -16.65
CA GLU A 220 5.51 -15.69 -17.63
C GLU A 220 4.09 -16.27 -17.63
N HIS A 221 3.51 -16.51 -16.44
CA HIS A 221 2.23 -17.20 -16.31
C HIS A 221 1.28 -16.48 -15.36
N VAL A 222 0.05 -16.25 -15.84
CA VAL A 222 -1.05 -15.67 -15.08
C VAL A 222 -2.27 -16.58 -15.18
N LEU A 223 -2.80 -17.09 -14.06
CA LEU A 223 -3.97 -17.98 -14.10
C LEU A 223 -5.27 -17.20 -14.36
N LEU A 224 -5.42 -16.02 -13.73
CA LEU A 224 -6.67 -15.26 -13.73
C LEU A 224 -6.46 -13.74 -13.74
N PHE A 225 -7.11 -13.05 -14.68
CA PHE A 225 -7.31 -11.60 -14.59
C PHE A 225 -8.69 -11.28 -14.05
N ILE A 226 -8.80 -10.24 -13.22
CA ILE A 226 -10.05 -9.80 -12.60
C ILE A 226 -10.24 -8.31 -12.87
N SER A 227 -11.33 -7.95 -13.57
CA SER A 227 -11.65 -6.56 -13.92
C SER A 227 -13.15 -6.25 -13.77
N ASP A 228 -13.54 -5.00 -13.97
CA ASP A 228 -14.93 -4.54 -13.92
C ASP A 228 -15.75 -4.88 -15.19
N GLY A 229 -15.10 -5.40 -16.23
CA GLY A 229 -15.73 -5.84 -17.47
C GLY A 229 -15.79 -4.79 -18.58
N LEU A 230 -14.77 -3.92 -18.68
CA LEU A 230 -14.59 -3.00 -19.82
C LEU A 230 -14.64 -3.74 -21.17
N ASN A 231 -15.33 -3.16 -22.15
CA ASN A 231 -15.39 -3.70 -23.51
C ASN A 231 -13.98 -3.76 -24.13
N GLY A 232 -13.64 -4.89 -24.76
CA GLY A 232 -12.32 -5.11 -25.40
C GLY A 232 -11.21 -5.51 -24.44
N MET A 233 -11.42 -5.45 -23.11
CA MET A 233 -10.43 -5.87 -22.11
C MET A 233 -9.98 -7.31 -22.32
N THR A 234 -10.90 -8.24 -22.59
CA THR A 234 -10.52 -9.65 -22.73
C THR A 234 -9.70 -9.92 -23.97
N ASP A 235 -9.98 -9.22 -25.05
CA ASP A 235 -9.20 -9.36 -26.27
C ASP A 235 -7.79 -8.82 -26.06
N ALA A 236 -7.65 -7.67 -25.36
CA ALA A 236 -6.36 -7.13 -24.94
C ALA A 236 -5.57 -8.11 -24.04
N LEU A 237 -6.24 -8.71 -23.04
CA LEU A 237 -5.63 -9.70 -22.15
C LEU A 237 -5.11 -10.93 -22.89
N HIS A 238 -5.93 -11.51 -23.79
CA HIS A 238 -5.56 -12.72 -24.52
C HIS A 238 -4.52 -12.49 -25.62
N ARG A 239 -4.27 -11.24 -26.04
CA ARG A 239 -3.16 -10.93 -26.95
C ARG A 239 -1.80 -11.15 -26.27
N VAL A 240 -1.69 -10.81 -24.99
CA VAL A 240 -0.45 -10.97 -24.21
C VAL A 240 -0.41 -12.32 -23.49
N TYR A 241 -1.52 -12.72 -22.85
CA TYR A 241 -1.64 -13.99 -22.13
C TYR A 241 -2.81 -14.83 -22.66
N PRO A 242 -2.65 -15.56 -23.78
CA PRO A 242 -3.73 -16.32 -24.42
C PRO A 242 -4.36 -17.41 -23.55
N LYS A 243 -3.59 -17.96 -22.60
CA LYS A 243 -4.01 -19.04 -21.70
C LYS A 243 -4.66 -18.52 -20.40
N ALA A 244 -4.48 -17.23 -20.08
CA ALA A 244 -4.98 -16.68 -18.84
C ALA A 244 -6.51 -16.58 -18.89
N LYS A 245 -7.17 -16.98 -17.80
CA LYS A 245 -8.62 -16.83 -17.69
C LYS A 245 -8.97 -15.39 -17.33
N HIS A 246 -10.19 -14.97 -17.65
CA HIS A 246 -10.71 -13.67 -17.24
C HIS A 246 -11.99 -13.84 -16.42
N GLN A 247 -12.07 -13.13 -15.29
CA GLN A 247 -13.23 -13.03 -14.42
C GLN A 247 -13.70 -11.58 -14.38
N VAL A 248 -15.00 -11.38 -14.61
CA VAL A 248 -15.61 -10.06 -14.43
C VAL A 248 -16.20 -9.94 -13.03
N CYS A 249 -15.93 -8.82 -12.36
CA CYS A 249 -16.36 -8.57 -11.00
C CYS A 249 -17.90 -8.66 -10.85
N CYS A 250 -18.37 -9.63 -10.07
CA CYS A 250 -19.80 -9.81 -9.77
C CYS A 250 -20.38 -8.59 -9.04
N VAL A 251 -19.58 -7.86 -8.26
CA VAL A 251 -20.03 -6.65 -7.55
C VAL A 251 -20.26 -5.49 -8.53
N HIS A 252 -19.42 -5.34 -9.56
CA HIS A 252 -19.64 -4.35 -10.62
C HIS A 252 -20.87 -4.70 -11.45
N VAL A 253 -21.07 -5.97 -11.79
CA VAL A 253 -22.30 -6.44 -12.44
C VAL A 253 -23.52 -6.14 -11.56
N SER A 254 -23.45 -6.40 -10.25
CA SER A 254 -24.50 -6.07 -9.29
C SER A 254 -24.83 -4.56 -9.29
N ARG A 255 -23.81 -3.69 -9.25
CA ARG A 255 -24.00 -2.22 -9.34
C ARG A 255 -24.65 -1.81 -10.66
N ASN A 256 -24.24 -2.42 -11.77
CA ASN A 256 -24.80 -2.18 -13.10
C ASN A 256 -26.27 -2.59 -13.20
N ILE A 257 -26.66 -3.74 -12.62
CA ILE A 257 -28.06 -4.14 -12.47
C ILE A 257 -28.80 -3.09 -11.65
N ALA A 258 -28.25 -2.74 -10.49
CA ALA A 258 -28.85 -1.80 -9.56
C ALA A 258 -29.17 -0.44 -10.19
N ASN A 259 -28.38 0.03 -11.16
CA ASN A 259 -28.57 1.30 -11.86
C ASN A 259 -29.63 1.24 -12.98
N LYS A 260 -30.01 0.03 -13.43
CA LYS A 260 -30.97 -0.19 -14.52
C LYS A 260 -32.36 -0.61 -14.03
N VAL A 261 -32.56 -0.76 -12.73
CA VAL A 261 -33.80 -1.23 -12.11
C VAL A 261 -34.43 -0.17 -11.21
N ARG A 262 -35.74 -0.29 -10.98
CA ARG A 262 -36.46 0.62 -10.07
C ARG A 262 -36.03 0.35 -8.62
N VAL A 263 -36.01 1.41 -7.81
CA VAL A 263 -35.62 1.34 -6.39
C VAL A 263 -36.41 0.27 -5.61
N LYS A 264 -37.71 0.13 -5.91
CA LYS A 264 -38.60 -0.86 -5.28
C LYS A 264 -38.13 -2.31 -5.48
N ASP A 265 -37.64 -2.63 -6.67
CA ASP A 265 -37.28 -4.00 -7.05
C ASP A 265 -35.78 -4.28 -6.84
N ARG A 266 -34.99 -3.22 -6.56
CA ARG A 266 -33.53 -3.25 -6.45
C ARG A 266 -33.03 -4.27 -5.43
N ALA A 267 -33.64 -4.35 -4.25
CA ALA A 267 -33.23 -5.32 -3.23
C ALA A 267 -33.44 -6.75 -3.73
N ALA A 268 -34.66 -7.06 -4.18
CA ALA A 268 -35.03 -8.41 -4.61
C ALA A 268 -34.18 -8.93 -5.78
N ILE A 269 -33.95 -8.12 -6.81
CA ILE A 269 -33.14 -8.54 -7.96
C ILE A 269 -31.67 -8.72 -7.60
N LEU A 270 -31.14 -7.90 -6.69
CA LEU A 270 -29.75 -8.03 -6.23
C LEU A 270 -29.56 -9.25 -5.34
N ASP A 271 -30.53 -9.59 -4.49
CA ASP A 271 -30.49 -10.81 -3.68
C ASP A 271 -30.56 -12.07 -4.56
N ASP A 272 -31.44 -12.08 -5.57
CA ASP A 272 -31.49 -13.20 -6.53
C ASP A 272 -30.18 -13.32 -7.33
N PHE A 273 -29.59 -12.20 -7.75
CA PHE A 273 -28.29 -12.22 -8.44
C PHE A 273 -27.15 -12.65 -7.51
N LYS A 274 -27.22 -12.29 -6.23
CA LYS A 274 -26.26 -12.70 -5.21
C LYS A 274 -26.24 -14.22 -5.01
N ALA A 275 -27.41 -14.85 -5.06
CA ALA A 275 -27.51 -16.31 -5.01
C ALA A 275 -26.77 -17.02 -6.17
N VAL A 276 -26.55 -16.36 -7.31
CA VAL A 276 -25.79 -16.92 -8.44
C VAL A 276 -24.32 -17.12 -8.10
N TYR A 277 -23.66 -16.09 -7.55
CA TYR A 277 -22.23 -16.15 -7.26
C TYR A 277 -21.89 -16.69 -5.86
N GLU A 278 -22.88 -16.81 -4.98
CA GLU A 278 -22.72 -17.49 -3.66
C GLU A 278 -23.07 -18.98 -3.69
N ALA A 279 -23.50 -19.53 -4.83
CA ALA A 279 -23.78 -20.95 -4.96
C ALA A 279 -22.54 -21.83 -4.68
N GLU A 280 -22.75 -23.07 -4.23
CA GLU A 280 -21.64 -23.94 -3.83
C GLU A 280 -20.92 -24.53 -5.05
N SER A 281 -21.67 -24.76 -6.14
CA SER A 281 -21.18 -25.35 -7.38
C SER A 281 -21.52 -24.53 -8.63
N ARG A 282 -20.73 -24.73 -9.69
CA ARG A 282 -20.98 -24.10 -11.00
C ARG A 282 -22.36 -24.48 -11.57
N GLN A 283 -22.82 -25.71 -11.34
CA GLN A 283 -24.12 -26.16 -11.83
C GLN A 283 -25.26 -25.46 -11.10
N GLU A 284 -25.17 -25.30 -9.78
CA GLU A 284 -26.14 -24.53 -9.00
C GLU A 284 -26.17 -23.06 -9.40
N ALA A 285 -25.00 -22.46 -9.65
CA ALA A 285 -24.90 -21.10 -10.15
C ALA A 285 -25.62 -20.93 -11.49
N LEU A 286 -25.46 -21.88 -12.42
CA LEU A 286 -26.15 -21.87 -13.72
C LEU A 286 -27.67 -22.01 -13.54
N ASN A 287 -28.12 -22.88 -12.63
CA ASN A 287 -29.54 -23.03 -12.32
C ASN A 287 -30.13 -21.75 -11.71
N ALA A 288 -29.40 -21.10 -10.79
CA ALA A 288 -29.79 -19.82 -10.20
C ALA A 288 -29.84 -18.70 -11.24
N LEU A 289 -28.92 -18.72 -12.21
CA LEU A 289 -28.90 -17.76 -13.32
C LEU A 289 -30.10 -17.93 -14.26
N ASP A 290 -30.50 -19.17 -14.56
CA ASP A 290 -31.71 -19.46 -15.34
C ASP A 290 -33.00 -19.02 -14.62
N GLN A 291 -33.07 -19.24 -13.31
CA GLN A 291 -34.17 -18.75 -12.47
C GLN A 291 -34.21 -17.21 -12.44
N PHE A 292 -33.04 -16.57 -12.30
CA PHE A 292 -32.90 -15.12 -12.35
C PHE A 292 -33.40 -14.56 -13.69
N GLN A 293 -33.02 -15.18 -14.81
CA GLN A 293 -33.49 -14.81 -16.13
C GLN A 293 -35.01 -14.96 -16.24
N THR A 294 -35.55 -16.12 -15.89
CA THR A 294 -36.99 -16.41 -15.98
C THR A 294 -37.83 -15.42 -15.17
N LYS A 295 -37.37 -15.06 -13.97
CA LYS A 295 -38.06 -14.14 -13.06
C LYS A 295 -38.02 -12.69 -13.54
N TRP A 296 -36.86 -12.19 -13.95
CA TRP A 296 -36.65 -10.76 -14.18
C TRP A 296 -36.67 -10.33 -15.64
N HIS A 297 -36.51 -11.24 -16.60
CA HIS A 297 -36.42 -10.90 -18.02
C HIS A 297 -37.69 -10.21 -18.54
N LYS A 298 -38.87 -10.57 -18.04
CA LYS A 298 -40.13 -9.92 -18.42
C LYS A 298 -40.19 -8.44 -18.00
N THR A 299 -39.61 -8.10 -16.86
CA THR A 299 -39.70 -6.75 -16.29
C THR A 299 -38.48 -5.89 -16.69
N TYR A 300 -37.29 -6.49 -16.75
CA TYR A 300 -36.02 -5.81 -16.99
C TYR A 300 -35.16 -6.53 -18.05
N PRO A 301 -35.65 -6.70 -19.30
CA PRO A 301 -34.96 -7.49 -20.32
C PRO A 301 -33.53 -7.01 -20.56
N ARG A 302 -33.32 -5.70 -20.73
CA ARG A 302 -31.98 -5.11 -20.96
C ARG A 302 -30.98 -5.35 -19.82
N ALA A 303 -31.44 -5.41 -18.57
CA ALA A 303 -30.56 -5.65 -17.43
C ALA A 303 -30.15 -7.13 -17.39
N VAL A 304 -31.12 -8.03 -17.60
CA VAL A 304 -30.89 -9.47 -17.65
C VAL A 304 -30.02 -9.87 -18.85
N ASP A 305 -30.29 -9.35 -20.04
CA ASP A 305 -29.50 -9.59 -21.24
C ASP A 305 -28.03 -9.20 -21.05
N ALA A 306 -27.77 -8.09 -20.35
CA ALA A 306 -26.42 -7.66 -20.05
C ALA A 306 -25.67 -8.63 -19.13
N VAL A 307 -26.38 -9.28 -18.19
CA VAL A 307 -25.82 -10.31 -17.32
C VAL A 307 -25.58 -11.60 -18.12
N MET A 308 -26.56 -12.04 -18.90
CA MET A 308 -26.49 -13.29 -19.68
C MET A 308 -25.42 -13.26 -20.77
N LYS A 309 -25.09 -12.06 -21.29
CA LYS A 309 -23.99 -11.87 -22.24
C LYS A 309 -22.61 -12.05 -21.61
N GLN A 310 -22.50 -12.02 -20.28
CA GLN A 310 -21.22 -12.15 -19.59
C GLN A 310 -20.88 -13.63 -19.36
N ASP A 311 -20.21 -14.23 -20.35
CA ASP A 311 -19.68 -15.60 -20.31
C ASP A 311 -18.66 -15.83 -19.19
N ARG A 312 -17.97 -14.77 -18.76
CA ARG A 312 -16.88 -14.78 -17.77
C ARG A 312 -17.32 -14.50 -16.34
N LEU A 313 -18.62 -14.59 -16.05
CA LEU A 313 -19.15 -14.31 -14.71
C LEU A 313 -18.81 -15.41 -13.70
N LEU A 314 -18.69 -16.66 -14.16
CA LEU A 314 -18.55 -17.84 -13.31
C LEU A 314 -17.16 -18.50 -13.42
N THR A 315 -16.19 -17.83 -14.04
CA THR A 315 -14.82 -18.33 -14.24
C THR A 315 -14.15 -18.71 -12.92
N PHE A 316 -14.46 -17.99 -11.84
CA PHE A 316 -13.93 -18.24 -10.50
C PHE A 316 -14.27 -19.64 -9.93
N TYR A 317 -15.28 -20.34 -10.44
CA TYR A 317 -15.59 -21.71 -10.00
C TYR A 317 -14.53 -22.73 -10.41
N ASP A 318 -13.72 -22.42 -11.43
CA ASP A 318 -12.59 -23.24 -11.86
C ASP A 318 -11.42 -23.18 -10.87
N PHE A 319 -11.53 -22.37 -9.82
CA PHE A 319 -10.51 -22.17 -8.79
C PHE A 319 -10.95 -22.74 -7.43
N PRO A 320 -9.97 -22.99 -6.52
CA PRO A 320 -10.23 -23.56 -5.20
C PRO A 320 -11.25 -22.76 -4.39
N ALA A 321 -12.16 -23.45 -3.70
CA ALA A 321 -13.25 -22.81 -2.94
C ALA A 321 -12.75 -21.80 -1.89
N SER A 322 -11.56 -22.01 -1.34
CA SER A 322 -10.94 -21.13 -0.34
C SER A 322 -10.61 -19.73 -0.87
N ILE A 323 -10.38 -19.57 -2.18
CA ILE A 323 -10.01 -18.27 -2.78
C ILE A 323 -11.15 -17.62 -3.54
N ARG A 324 -12.23 -18.33 -3.87
CA ARG A 324 -13.42 -17.80 -4.58
C ARG A 324 -13.92 -16.45 -4.03
N PRO A 325 -14.05 -16.25 -2.69
CA PRO A 325 -14.46 -14.98 -2.12
C PRO A 325 -13.57 -13.78 -2.45
N SER A 326 -12.29 -14.04 -2.72
CA SER A 326 -11.33 -13.02 -3.10
C SER A 326 -11.39 -12.69 -4.59
N ILE A 327 -11.76 -13.65 -5.45
CA ILE A 327 -11.59 -13.52 -6.91
C ILE A 327 -12.88 -13.20 -7.67
N TYR A 328 -14.08 -13.44 -7.13
CA TYR A 328 -15.33 -13.00 -7.79
C TYR A 328 -15.55 -11.47 -7.70
N THR A 329 -14.72 -10.75 -6.94
CA THR A 329 -14.85 -9.32 -6.67
C THR A 329 -13.53 -8.57 -6.76
N THR A 330 -13.60 -7.31 -7.21
CA THR A 330 -12.49 -6.33 -7.21
C THR A 330 -12.37 -5.56 -5.89
N ASN A 331 -13.05 -5.98 -4.81
CA ASN A 331 -13.02 -5.28 -3.51
C ASN A 331 -11.60 -5.04 -2.98
N LEU A 332 -10.65 -5.92 -3.30
CA LEU A 332 -9.25 -5.78 -2.91
C LEU A 332 -8.65 -4.49 -3.46
N ILE A 333 -8.72 -4.30 -4.78
CA ILE A 333 -8.18 -3.12 -5.46
C ILE A 333 -9.05 -1.88 -5.23
N GLU A 334 -10.38 -2.02 -5.15
CA GLU A 334 -11.27 -0.91 -4.80
C GLU A 334 -10.97 -0.35 -3.41
N GLY A 335 -10.65 -1.23 -2.44
CA GLY A 335 -10.25 -0.84 -1.10
C GLY A 335 -8.98 0.02 -1.11
N PHE A 336 -8.00 -0.39 -1.90
CA PHE A 336 -6.76 0.36 -2.09
C PHE A 336 -6.98 1.69 -2.84
N ASN A 337 -7.75 1.68 -3.92
CA ASN A 337 -8.13 2.88 -4.66
C ASN A 337 -8.87 3.89 -3.78
N LYS A 338 -9.70 3.41 -2.85
CA LYS A 338 -10.38 4.27 -1.87
C LYS A 338 -9.38 4.90 -0.88
N GLU A 339 -8.35 4.17 -0.48
CA GLU A 339 -7.27 4.68 0.36
C GLU A 339 -6.48 5.78 -0.37
N ILE A 340 -6.02 5.52 -1.60
CA ILE A 340 -5.37 6.53 -2.47
C ILE A 340 -6.26 7.78 -2.58
N LYS A 341 -7.54 7.61 -2.92
CA LYS A 341 -8.48 8.74 -3.04
C LYS A 341 -8.65 9.55 -1.76
N ARG A 342 -8.48 8.96 -0.56
CA ARG A 342 -8.52 9.73 0.70
C ARG A 342 -7.32 10.66 0.84
N TYR A 343 -6.13 10.21 0.45
CA TYR A 343 -4.93 11.04 0.42
C TYR A 343 -5.02 12.14 -0.65
N VAL A 344 -5.44 11.77 -1.86
CA VAL A 344 -5.64 12.69 -3.00
C VAL A 344 -6.62 13.81 -2.64
N LYS A 345 -7.74 13.49 -1.97
CA LYS A 345 -8.74 14.50 -1.56
C LYS A 345 -8.18 15.59 -0.65
N ARG A 346 -7.14 15.30 0.14
CA ARG A 346 -6.48 16.31 0.99
C ARG A 346 -5.58 17.26 0.20
N LYS A 347 -5.05 16.80 -0.94
CA LYS A 347 -4.16 17.59 -1.80
C LYS A 347 -4.92 18.46 -2.82
N GLU A 348 -6.24 18.28 -2.95
CA GLU A 348 -7.16 18.89 -3.93
C GLU A 348 -6.83 18.61 -5.40
N GLN A 349 -5.61 18.93 -5.84
CA GLN A 349 -5.10 18.73 -7.20
C GLN A 349 -3.59 18.47 -7.19
N PHE A 350 -3.11 17.65 -8.14
CA PHE A 350 -1.68 17.52 -8.39
C PHE A 350 -1.20 18.58 -9.40
N PRO A 351 -0.04 19.22 -9.18
CA PRO A 351 0.43 20.31 -10.03
C PRO A 351 0.90 19.85 -11.42
N ASN A 352 1.32 18.59 -11.54
CA ASN A 352 1.74 17.93 -12.78
C ASN A 352 1.68 16.39 -12.60
N GLU A 353 1.91 15.67 -13.69
CA GLU A 353 1.94 14.21 -13.75
C GLU A 353 3.05 13.62 -12.86
N ASP A 354 4.29 14.12 -12.95
CA ASP A 354 5.43 13.65 -12.13
C ASP A 354 5.15 13.70 -10.62
N ALA A 355 4.39 14.69 -10.15
CA ALA A 355 4.02 14.81 -8.75
C ALA A 355 2.97 13.76 -8.34
N LEU A 356 2.07 13.39 -9.26
CA LEU A 356 1.13 12.30 -9.02
C LEU A 356 1.87 10.96 -9.03
N GLU A 357 2.74 10.70 -9.99
CA GLU A 357 3.49 9.45 -10.10
C GLU A 357 4.30 9.17 -8.83
N ARG A 358 5.09 10.16 -8.37
CA ARG A 358 5.85 10.03 -7.12
C ARG A 358 4.97 9.71 -5.93
N PHE A 359 3.84 10.41 -5.81
CA PHE A 359 2.87 10.16 -4.75
C PHE A 359 2.32 8.72 -4.83
N LEU A 360 1.92 8.26 -6.03
CA LEU A 360 1.38 6.93 -6.25
C LEU A 360 2.40 5.84 -5.94
N VAL A 361 3.61 5.93 -6.51
CA VAL A 361 4.70 4.96 -6.28
C VAL A 361 5.02 4.83 -4.81
N THR A 362 5.06 5.94 -4.09
CA THR A 362 5.22 5.90 -2.63
C THR A 362 4.14 5.07 -1.95
N GLN A 363 2.86 5.27 -2.31
CA GLN A 363 1.77 4.45 -1.74
C GLN A 363 1.89 2.99 -2.16
N PHE A 364 2.35 2.71 -3.38
CA PHE A 364 2.56 1.36 -3.89
C PHE A 364 3.69 0.65 -3.15
N LEU A 365 4.80 1.32 -2.87
CA LEU A 365 5.92 0.77 -2.11
C LEU A 365 5.53 0.46 -0.66
N ASP A 366 4.81 1.36 0.02
CA ASP A 366 4.28 1.11 1.38
C ASP A 366 3.31 -0.08 1.37
N TYR A 367 2.43 -0.17 0.36
CA TYR A 367 1.54 -1.31 0.17
C TYR A 367 2.32 -2.61 -0.01
N ASN A 368 3.28 -2.63 -0.93
CA ASN A 368 4.10 -3.81 -1.24
C ASN A 368 4.91 -4.26 -0.03
N HIS A 369 5.53 -3.34 0.70
CA HIS A 369 6.27 -3.66 1.92
C HIS A 369 5.35 -4.23 3.01
N LYS A 370 4.19 -3.62 3.23
CA LYS A 370 3.22 -4.05 4.27
C LYS A 370 2.64 -5.44 4.01
N PHE A 371 2.46 -5.80 2.73
CA PHE A 371 1.79 -7.04 2.32
C PHE A 371 2.71 -8.10 1.74
N GLY A 372 3.96 -7.78 1.40
CA GLY A 372 4.91 -8.72 0.80
C GLY A 372 5.21 -9.94 1.67
N MET A 373 5.18 -9.79 3.00
CA MET A 373 5.38 -10.91 3.93
C MET A 373 4.06 -11.58 4.38
N ARG A 374 2.91 -11.18 3.82
CA ARG A 374 1.58 -11.66 4.24
C ARG A 374 0.93 -12.47 3.15
N CYS A 375 0.58 -13.71 3.47
CA CYS A 375 -0.26 -14.52 2.59
C CYS A 375 -1.72 -14.02 2.63
N HIS A 376 -2.29 -13.74 1.45
CA HIS A 376 -3.68 -13.31 1.33
C HIS A 376 -4.66 -14.43 1.72
N LYS A 377 -5.82 -14.03 2.24
CA LYS A 377 -6.78 -14.96 2.84
C LYS A 377 -7.23 -16.01 1.82
N GLY A 378 -7.07 -17.29 2.19
CA GLY A 378 -7.48 -18.45 1.40
C GLY A 378 -6.37 -19.02 0.53
N PHE A 379 -5.41 -18.20 0.10
CA PHE A 379 -4.36 -18.60 -0.85
C PHE A 379 -3.37 -19.60 -0.23
N GLY A 380 -3.02 -19.45 1.04
CA GLY A 380 -2.18 -20.43 1.74
C GLY A 380 -2.81 -21.83 1.82
N LYS A 381 -4.15 -21.93 1.82
CA LYS A 381 -4.86 -23.24 1.78
C LYS A 381 -4.95 -23.82 0.37
N ALA A 382 -5.02 -22.95 -0.64
CA ALA A 382 -5.14 -23.32 -2.05
C ALA A 382 -3.80 -23.66 -2.72
N LYS A 383 -2.67 -23.41 -2.04
CA LYS A 383 -1.32 -23.53 -2.61
C LYS A 383 -1.06 -24.83 -3.38
N PRO A 384 -1.41 -26.04 -2.87
CA PRO A 384 -1.16 -27.29 -3.60
C PRO A 384 -1.93 -27.36 -4.92
N GLU A 385 -3.20 -26.96 -4.93
CA GLU A 385 -4.05 -26.95 -6.12
C GLU A 385 -3.55 -25.90 -7.14
N LEU A 386 -3.09 -24.74 -6.67
CA LEU A 386 -2.56 -23.68 -7.53
C LEU A 386 -1.24 -24.06 -8.20
N LEU A 387 -0.35 -24.76 -7.49
CA LEU A 387 0.90 -25.27 -8.07
C LEU A 387 0.61 -26.25 -9.21
N GLN A 388 -0.33 -27.18 -9.02
CA GLN A 388 -0.76 -28.10 -10.09
C GLN A 388 -1.34 -27.36 -11.29
N MET A 389 -2.06 -26.25 -11.07
CA MET A 389 -2.57 -25.42 -12.16
C MET A 389 -1.42 -24.75 -12.96
N PHE A 390 -0.35 -24.30 -12.30
CA PHE A 390 0.82 -23.76 -13.00
C PHE A 390 1.59 -24.85 -13.76
N GLU A 391 1.84 -26.01 -13.15
CA GLU A 391 2.48 -27.16 -13.82
C GLU A 391 1.72 -27.54 -15.10
N SER A 392 0.39 -27.58 -15.04
CA SER A 392 -0.45 -27.90 -16.20
C SER A 392 -0.39 -26.86 -17.34
N LEU A 393 -0.05 -25.60 -17.03
CA LEU A 393 0.12 -24.54 -18.02
C LEU A 393 1.48 -24.62 -18.70
N GLU A 394 2.52 -24.95 -17.93
CA GLU A 394 3.90 -25.17 -18.40
C GLU A 394 3.98 -26.37 -19.34
N GLU A 395 3.31 -27.48 -19.02
CA GLU A 395 3.27 -28.68 -19.89
C GLU A 395 2.60 -28.45 -21.25
N GLN A 396 1.87 -27.34 -21.40
CA GLN A 396 1.19 -26.95 -22.64
C GLN A 396 2.00 -25.93 -23.46
N VAL A 397 3.18 -25.52 -23.02
CA VAL A 397 4.13 -24.66 -23.76
C VAL A 397 5.12 -25.56 -24.48
#